data_AF-A0A3D8Y6H2-F1
#
_entry.id   AF-A0A3D8Y6H2-F1
#
_cell.length_a   1.000
_cell.length_b   1.000
_cell.length_c   1.000
_cell.angle_alpha   90.00
_cell.angle_beta   90.00
_cell.angle_gamma   90.00
#
_symmetry.space_group_name_H-M   'P 1'
#
loop_
_entity.id
_entity.type
_entity.pdbx_description
1 polymer ?
#
loop_
_entity_poly.entity_id
_entity_poly.type
_entity_poly.pdbx_seq_one_letter_code
_entity_poly.pdbx_strand_id
1 'polypeptide(L)'
;MKMIHESNVIEHETGLIIQFQDNDIDRISFSRMTFRLDIFCSMPILIFGFQTQSQPLIFPIRFVSESAILYSVPVNITLQIQGQDSHLRYERMFDLSPIQSEEMKICIREQADLTPGQLDVIEDYIYSDYIGMLMES
;
A
#
# COMPACT_ATOMS: atom_id res chain seq x y z
N MET A 1 -0.35 12.37 10.70
CA MET A 1 -0.08 11.47 9.57
C MET A 1 1.11 10.61 9.92
N LYS A 2 0.92 9.29 10.04
CA LYS A 2 2.05 8.36 10.08
C LYS A 2 2.43 8.12 8.61
N MET A 3 3.35 8.94 8.08
CA MET A 3 3.87 8.72 6.73
C MET A 3 4.73 7.47 6.76
N ILE A 4 4.44 6.54 5.87
CA ILE A 4 5.23 5.33 5.76
C ILE A 4 6.25 5.53 4.66
N HIS A 5 7.51 5.33 5.01
CA HIS A 5 8.61 5.39 4.06
C HIS A 5 8.54 4.17 3.11
N GLU A 6 8.87 4.34 1.83
CA GLU A 6 8.85 3.28 0.81
C GLU A 6 9.61 2.01 1.23
N SER A 7 10.65 2.16 2.06
CA SER A 7 11.43 1.04 2.64
C SER A 7 10.64 0.04 3.48
N ASN A 8 9.37 0.35 3.76
CA ASN A 8 8.45 -0.52 4.50
C ASN A 8 7.59 -1.40 3.57
N VAL A 9 7.71 -1.21 2.26
CA VAL A 9 7.07 -2.03 1.24
C VAL A 9 8.08 -3.04 0.74
N ILE A 10 7.77 -4.32 0.91
CA ILE A 10 8.60 -5.43 0.48
C ILE A 10 7.84 -6.19 -0.61
N GLU A 11 8.44 -6.29 -1.78
CA GLU A 11 7.92 -7.16 -2.83
C GLU A 11 8.17 -8.63 -2.48
N HIS A 12 7.12 -9.44 -2.60
CA HIS A 12 7.13 -10.88 -2.41
C HIS A 12 6.62 -11.56 -3.68
N GLU A 13 6.98 -12.83 -3.89
CA GLU A 13 6.57 -13.58 -5.10
C GLU A 13 5.06 -13.68 -5.31
N THR A 14 4.27 -13.43 -4.26
CA THR A 14 2.81 -13.49 -4.27
C THR A 14 2.14 -12.12 -4.18
N GLY A 15 2.89 -11.03 -4.02
CA GLY A 15 2.32 -9.70 -3.78
C GLY A 15 3.21 -8.78 -2.95
N LEU A 16 2.60 -7.97 -2.08
CA LEU A 16 3.31 -6.96 -1.27
C LEU A 16 3.16 -7.24 0.22
N ILE A 17 4.25 -7.04 0.95
CA ILE A 17 4.25 -6.99 2.42
C ILE A 17 4.53 -5.56 2.84
N ILE A 18 3.59 -4.97 3.57
CA ILE A 18 3.68 -3.62 4.13
C ILE A 18 3.97 -3.77 5.63
N GLN A 19 5.14 -3.32 6.07
CA GLN A 19 5.54 -3.40 7.48
C GLN A 19 5.39 -2.04 8.15
N PHE A 20 4.89 -2.02 9.39
CA PHE A 20 4.80 -0.79 10.14
C PHE A 20 5.08 -0.98 11.61
N GLN A 21 5.80 -0.05 12.22
CA GLN A 21 6.02 -0.04 13.65
C GLN A 21 4.91 0.75 14.36
N ASP A 22 4.03 0.04 15.07
CA ASP A 22 3.01 0.66 15.93
C ASP A 22 2.87 -0.08 17.25
N ASN A 23 2.87 0.69 18.35
CA ASN A 23 2.58 0.15 19.66
C ASN A 23 1.15 0.38 20.11
N ASP A 24 0.46 1.36 19.51
CA ASP A 24 -0.80 1.91 19.99
C ASP A 24 -2.01 1.32 19.26
N ILE A 25 -1.81 0.72 18.08
CA ILE A 25 -2.89 0.03 17.36
C ILE A 25 -3.40 -1.14 18.21
N ASP A 26 -4.68 -1.06 18.58
CA ASP A 26 -5.35 -2.13 19.30
C ASP A 26 -5.77 -3.26 18.34
N ARG A 27 -5.80 -4.48 18.88
CA ARG A 27 -6.13 -5.70 18.12
C ARG A 27 -7.52 -5.64 17.47
N ILE A 28 -8.50 -5.01 18.11
CA ILE A 28 -9.89 -4.97 17.60
C ILE A 28 -9.93 -4.09 16.37
N SER A 29 -9.35 -2.88 16.45
CA SER A 29 -9.24 -1.96 15.32
C SER A 29 -8.53 -2.61 14.13
N PHE A 30 -7.38 -3.26 14.37
CA PHE A 30 -6.66 -3.99 13.33
C PHE A 30 -7.48 -5.12 12.69
N SER A 31 -8.18 -5.91 13.52
CA SER A 31 -8.99 -7.03 13.05
C SER A 31 -10.19 -6.61 12.19
N ARG A 32 -10.64 -5.37 12.34
CA ARG A 32 -11.78 -4.79 11.61
C ARG A 32 -11.38 -3.78 10.55
N MET A 33 -10.08 -3.63 10.32
CA MET A 33 -9.53 -2.77 9.29
C MET A 33 -10.12 -3.12 7.92
N THR A 34 -10.37 -2.11 7.11
CA THR A 34 -10.77 -2.27 5.70
C THR A 34 -9.58 -2.01 4.79
N PHE A 35 -9.59 -2.64 3.62
CA PHE A 35 -8.60 -2.42 2.58
C PHE A 35 -9.31 -1.91 1.34
N ARG A 36 -8.72 -0.90 0.70
CA ARG A 36 -9.11 -0.38 -0.60
C ARG A 36 -7.85 -0.19 -1.45
N LEU A 37 -7.98 -0.50 -2.73
CA LEU A 37 -6.99 -0.23 -3.75
C LEU A 37 -7.57 0.85 -4.67
N ASP A 38 -6.89 1.98 -4.75
CA ASP A 38 -7.18 3.01 -5.74
C ASP A 38 -5.99 3.12 -6.72
N ILE A 39 -6.18 3.76 -7.86
CA ILE A 39 -5.13 3.95 -8.88
C ILE A 39 -5.17 5.40 -9.36
N PHE A 40 -4.00 6.03 -9.41
CA PHE A 40 -3.83 7.38 -9.93
C PHE A 40 -2.63 7.44 -10.86
N CYS A 41 -2.83 7.81 -12.13
CA CYS A 41 -1.76 7.95 -13.13
C CYS A 41 -0.72 6.82 -13.11
N SER A 42 -1.20 5.56 -13.16
CA SER A 42 -0.38 4.34 -13.14
C SER A 42 0.28 4.02 -11.80
N MET A 43 -0.07 4.73 -10.73
CA MET A 43 0.38 4.48 -9.36
C MET A 43 -0.77 3.86 -8.55
N PRO A 44 -0.66 2.60 -8.14
CA PRO A 44 -1.60 2.03 -7.18
C PRO A 44 -1.41 2.69 -5.83
N ILE A 45 -2.53 2.93 -5.14
CA ILE A 45 -2.59 3.53 -3.81
C ILE A 45 -3.28 2.53 -2.89
N LEU A 46 -2.54 1.96 -1.95
CA LEU A 46 -3.08 1.06 -0.93
C LEU A 46 -3.63 1.90 0.21
N ILE A 47 -4.89 1.63 0.60
CA ILE A 47 -5.56 2.38 1.67
C ILE A 47 -6.09 1.41 2.70
N PHE A 48 -5.65 1.60 3.94
CA PHE A 48 -6.05 0.81 5.09
C PHE A 48 -6.82 1.68 6.08
N GLY A 49 -8.13 1.45 6.17
CA GLY A 49 -9.02 2.19 7.05
C GLY A 49 -9.20 1.49 8.40
N PHE A 50 -8.93 2.18 9.49
CA PHE A 50 -9.11 1.67 10.86
C PHE A 50 -10.45 2.15 11.43
N GLN A 51 -11.12 1.31 12.23
CA GLN A 51 -12.45 1.68 12.78
C GLN A 51 -12.39 2.71 13.91
N THR A 52 -11.28 2.81 14.62
CA THR A 52 -11.15 3.67 15.82
C THR A 52 -9.97 4.62 15.69
N GLN A 53 -10.23 5.93 15.84
CA GLN A 53 -9.34 7.12 16.06
C GLN A 53 -7.98 7.21 15.36
N SER A 54 -7.58 6.20 14.60
CA SER A 54 -6.35 6.09 13.86
C SER A 54 -6.63 6.64 12.47
N GLN A 55 -5.72 7.47 11.99
CA GLN A 55 -5.78 7.92 10.61
C GLN A 55 -5.63 6.71 9.67
N PRO A 56 -6.30 6.72 8.51
CA PRO A 56 -6.05 5.69 7.51
C PRO A 56 -4.58 5.70 7.11
N LEU A 57 -4.04 4.53 6.80
CA LEU A 57 -2.72 4.42 6.21
C LEU A 57 -2.90 4.40 4.69
N ILE A 58 -2.23 5.32 3.99
CA ILE A 58 -2.34 5.52 2.55
C ILE A 58 -0.94 5.40 1.95
N PHE A 59 -0.80 4.61 0.89
CA PHE A 59 0.50 4.27 0.30
C PHE A 59 0.44 4.28 -1.23
N PRO A 60 0.95 5.32 -1.89
CA PRO A 60 1.32 5.18 -3.30
C PRO A 60 2.43 4.12 -3.43
N ILE A 61 2.31 3.25 -4.44
CA ILE A 61 3.25 2.17 -4.68
C ILE A 61 4.02 2.42 -5.97
N ARG A 62 5.34 2.49 -5.82
CA ARG A 62 6.29 2.38 -6.93
C ARG A 62 6.78 0.95 -7.02
N PHE A 63 6.85 0.43 -8.24
CA PHE A 63 7.40 -0.89 -8.50
C PHE A 63 8.77 -0.79 -9.13
N VAL A 64 9.60 -1.81 -8.85
CA VAL A 64 10.79 -2.04 -9.68
C VAL A 64 10.37 -2.67 -11.01
N SER A 65 11.10 -2.36 -12.08
CA SER A 65 10.81 -2.77 -13.46
C SER A 65 10.78 -4.29 -13.70
N GLU A 66 11.18 -5.11 -12.71
CA GLU A 66 11.18 -6.58 -12.76
C GLU A 66 10.37 -7.20 -11.60
N SER A 67 9.24 -6.60 -11.24
CA SER A 67 8.40 -7.11 -10.14
C SER A 67 7.89 -8.54 -10.38
N ALA A 68 8.14 -9.43 -9.41
CA ALA A 68 7.64 -10.81 -9.42
C ALA A 68 6.11 -10.89 -9.43
N ILE A 69 5.43 -9.81 -9.02
CA ILE A 69 3.97 -9.67 -8.95
C ILE A 69 3.31 -9.82 -10.33
N LEU A 70 4.05 -9.53 -11.41
CA LEU A 70 3.59 -9.73 -12.78
C LEU A 70 3.14 -11.18 -13.07
N TYR A 71 3.67 -12.14 -12.32
CA TYR A 71 3.42 -13.57 -12.52
C TYR A 71 2.50 -14.19 -11.45
N SER A 72 2.15 -13.44 -10.40
CA SER A 72 1.35 -13.94 -9.28
C SER A 72 -0.14 -13.99 -9.60
N VAL A 73 -0.82 -15.05 -9.15
CA VAL A 73 -2.29 -15.19 -9.18
C VAL A 73 -2.75 -16.04 -7.98
N PRO A 74 -3.53 -15.48 -7.03
CA PRO A 74 -3.88 -14.07 -6.89
C PRO A 74 -2.70 -13.22 -6.37
N VAL A 75 -2.79 -11.90 -6.53
CA VAL A 75 -1.89 -10.96 -5.86
C VAL A 75 -2.43 -10.70 -4.45
N ASN A 76 -1.58 -10.79 -3.43
CA ASN A 76 -1.95 -10.49 -2.05
C ASN A 76 -1.26 -9.24 -1.50
N ILE A 77 -1.95 -8.54 -0.60
CA ILE A 77 -1.41 -7.42 0.16
C ILE A 77 -1.42 -7.82 1.63
N THR A 78 -0.24 -7.92 2.24
CA THR A 78 -0.08 -8.30 3.63
C THR A 78 0.35 -7.10 4.45
N LEU A 79 -0.45 -6.69 5.44
CA LEU A 79 -0.06 -5.68 6.41
C LEU A 79 0.47 -6.35 7.68
N GLN A 80 1.68 -5.97 8.08
CA GLN A 80 2.35 -6.43 9.30
C GLN A 80 2.60 -5.26 10.23
N ILE A 81 2.14 -5.37 11.49
CA ILE A 81 2.45 -4.41 12.55
C ILE A 81 3.51 -5.02 13.46
N GLN A 82 4.65 -4.36 13.54
CA GLN A 82 5.76 -4.69 14.43
C GLN A 82 5.73 -3.79 15.67
N GLY A 83 6.15 -4.33 16.81
CA GLY A 83 6.45 -3.53 18.00
C GLY A 83 7.78 -2.78 17.87
N GLN A 84 8.09 -1.93 18.85
CA GLN A 84 9.41 -1.29 18.95
C GLN A 84 10.57 -2.26 19.16
N ASP A 85 10.27 -3.48 19.63
CA ASP A 85 11.19 -4.60 19.74
C ASP A 85 11.38 -5.37 18.42
N SER A 86 10.78 -4.87 17.32
CA SER A 86 10.73 -5.51 16.00
C SER A 86 10.04 -6.87 15.97
N HIS A 87 9.32 -7.25 17.05
CA HIS A 87 8.51 -8.46 17.03
C HIS A 87 7.19 -8.19 16.30
N LEU A 88 6.81 -9.13 15.43
CA LEU A 88 5.52 -9.10 14.76
C LEU A 88 4.40 -9.22 15.81
N ARG A 89 3.53 -8.20 15.87
CA ARG A 89 2.38 -8.17 16.78
C ARG A 89 1.11 -8.59 16.07
N TYR A 90 0.88 -8.06 14.87
CA TYR A 90 -0.32 -8.32 14.07
C TYR A 90 0.02 -8.50 12.60
N GLU A 91 -0.71 -9.38 11.94
CA GLU A 91 -0.60 -9.60 10.50
C GLU A 91 -1.99 -9.81 9.91
N ARG A 92 -2.21 -9.26 8.71
CA ARG A 92 -3.42 -9.53 7.95
C ARG A 92 -3.14 -9.48 6.46
N MET A 93 -3.64 -10.50 5.77
CA MET A 93 -3.57 -10.63 4.31
C MET A 93 -4.89 -10.23 3.67
N PHE A 94 -4.80 -9.54 2.55
CA PHE A 94 -5.90 -9.16 1.67
C PHE A 94 -5.63 -9.71 0.28
N ASP A 95 -6.47 -10.64 -0.16
CA ASP A 95 -6.40 -11.13 -1.53
C ASP A 95 -7.05 -10.10 -2.45
N LEU A 96 -6.30 -9.64 -3.45
CA LEU A 96 -6.87 -8.81 -4.50
C LEU A 96 -7.82 -9.66 -5.34
N SER A 97 -8.95 -9.05 -5.74
CA SER A 97 -9.79 -9.67 -6.77
C SER A 97 -9.00 -9.86 -8.07
N PRO A 98 -9.44 -10.74 -8.99
CA PRO A 98 -8.78 -10.91 -10.28
C PRO A 98 -8.64 -9.60 -11.06
N ILE A 99 -9.66 -8.74 -11.01
CA ILE A 99 -9.65 -7.43 -11.69
C ILE A 99 -8.56 -6.53 -11.08
N GLN A 100 -8.56 -6.39 -9.76
CA GLN A 100 -7.56 -5.58 -9.05
C GLN A 100 -6.13 -6.12 -9.25
N SER A 101 -5.98 -7.45 -9.31
CA SER A 101 -4.68 -8.08 -9.61
C SER A 101 -4.17 -7.69 -10.99
N GLU A 102 -5.05 -7.68 -12.00
CA GLU A 102 -4.67 -7.27 -13.36
C GLU A 102 -4.42 -5.76 -13.47
N GLU A 103 -5.21 -4.93 -12.79
CA GLU A 103 -4.97 -3.48 -12.71
C GLU A 103 -3.61 -3.18 -12.06
N MET A 104 -3.23 -3.91 -11.01
CA MET A 104 -1.91 -3.81 -10.39
C MET A 104 -0.79 -4.12 -11.40
N LYS A 105 -0.95 -5.18 -12.19
CA LYS A 105 0.03 -5.57 -13.22
C LYS A 105 0.12 -4.57 -14.36
N ILE A 106 -1.00 -3.94 -14.74
CA ILE A 106 -1.01 -2.85 -15.71
C ILE A 106 -0.19 -1.68 -15.16
N CYS A 107 -0.41 -1.28 -13.90
CA CYS A 107 0.37 -0.23 -13.25
C CYS A 107 1.87 -0.53 -13.26
N ILE A 108 2.28 -1.76 -12.92
CA ILE A 108 3.71 -2.17 -12.98
C ILE A 108 4.29 -1.93 -14.37
N ARG A 109 3.58 -2.33 -15.43
CA ARG A 109 4.05 -2.17 -16.82
C ARG A 109 4.11 -0.70 -17.23
N GLU A 110 3.08 0.08 -16.88
CA GLU A 110 3.03 1.50 -17.21
C GLU A 110 4.11 2.29 -16.47
N GLN A 111 4.39 1.97 -15.20
CA GLN A 111 5.48 2.60 -14.45
C GLN A 111 6.86 2.33 -15.06
N ALA A 112 7.07 1.15 -15.66
CA ALA A 112 8.33 0.82 -16.32
C ALA A 112 8.63 1.72 -17.54
N ASP A 113 7.60 2.31 -18.14
CA ASP A 113 7.73 3.25 -19.26
C ASP A 113 7.89 4.71 -18.81
N LEU A 114 7.78 4.99 -17.51
CA LEU A 114 7.92 6.32 -16.93
C LEU A 114 9.35 6.59 -16.46
N THR A 115 9.79 7.82 -16.64
CA THR A 115 11.06 8.28 -16.05
C THR A 115 10.91 8.48 -14.53
N PRO A 116 11.98 8.33 -13.74
CA PRO A 116 11.93 8.57 -12.30
C PRO A 116 11.32 9.92 -11.92
N GLY A 117 11.66 11.00 -12.65
CA GLY A 117 11.11 12.32 -12.39
C GLY A 117 9.61 12.45 -12.68
N GLN A 118 9.05 11.63 -13.57
CA GLN A 118 7.59 11.57 -13.77
C GLN A 118 6.90 10.87 -12.62
N LEU A 119 7.50 9.78 -12.11
CA LEU A 119 6.99 9.07 -10.93
C LEU A 119 7.04 9.98 -9.68
N ASP A 120 8.12 10.77 -9.52
CA ASP A 120 8.24 11.78 -8.46
C ASP A 120 7.09 12.80 -8.50
N VAL A 121 6.80 13.34 -9.69
CA VAL A 121 5.71 14.30 -9.84
C VAL A 121 4.35 13.66 -9.52
N ILE A 122 4.09 12.43 -9.98
CA ILE A 122 2.83 11.74 -9.68
C ILE A 122 2.68 11.52 -8.17
N GLU A 123 3.74 11.07 -7.50
CA GLU A 123 3.71 10.84 -6.06
C GLU A 123 3.50 12.14 -5.26
N ASP A 124 4.19 13.23 -5.65
CA ASP A 124 4.01 14.54 -5.04
C ASP A 124 2.54 15.01 -5.15
N TYR A 125 1.90 14.82 -6.31
CA TYR A 125 0.48 15.12 -6.49
C TYR A 125 -0.44 14.26 -5.61
N ILE A 126 -0.10 12.98 -5.42
CA ILE A 126 -0.87 12.10 -4.54
C ILE A 126 -0.80 12.61 -3.10
N TYR A 127 0.38 13.00 -2.63
CA TYR A 127 0.54 13.53 -1.27
C TYR A 127 -0.08 14.91 -1.08
N SER A 128 0.01 15.81 -2.06
CA SER A 128 -0.52 17.18 -1.93
C SER A 128 -2.04 17.25 -2.07
N ASP A 129 -2.58 16.61 -3.10
CA ASP A 129 -3.96 16.87 -3.54
C ASP A 129 -4.87 15.69 -3.19
N TYR A 130 -4.47 14.47 -3.54
CA TYR A 130 -5.31 13.29 -3.35
C TYR A 130 -5.53 12.96 -1.87
N ILE A 131 -4.45 12.90 -1.09
CA ILE A 131 -4.52 12.66 0.36
C ILE A 131 -5.16 13.85 1.07
N GLY A 132 -4.88 15.09 0.63
CA GLY A 132 -5.54 16.29 1.13
C GLY A 132 -7.06 16.20 1.02
N MET A 133 -7.58 15.85 -0.16
CA MET A 133 -9.01 15.69 -0.40
C MET A 133 -9.65 14.56 0.43
N LEU A 134 -8.97 13.43 0.62
CA LEU A 134 -9.47 12.33 1.44
C LEU A 134 -9.59 12.67 2.94
N MET A 135 -8.87 13.69 3.40
CA MET A 135 -8.89 14.12 4.80
C MET A 135 -9.95 15.18 5.10
N GLU A 136 -10.49 15.85 4.08
CA GLU A 136 -11.54 16.86 4.22
C GLU A 136 -12.97 16.28 4.12
N SER A 137 -13.10 15.04 3.65
CA SER A 137 -14.37 14.30 3.51
C SER A 137 -14.73 13.46 4.74
#